data_AF-A0A651HUB1-F1
#
_entry.id   AF-A0A651HUB1-F1
#
_cell.length_a   1.000
_cell.length_b   1.000
_cell.length_c   1.000
_cell.angle_alpha   90.00
_cell.angle_beta   90.00
_cell.angle_gamma   90.00
#
_symmetry.space_group_name_H-M   'P 1'
#
loop_
_entity.id
_entity.type
_entity.pdbx_description
1 polymer ?
#
loop_
_entity_poly.entity_id
_entity_poly.type
_entity_poly.pdbx_seq_one_letter_code
_entity_poly.pdbx_strand_id
1 'polypeptide(L)'
;MTMNPSLVDRFFSVLVQEIRNRVPAYLESSFTVAEIYQTLVPYRTHRDRIGAEMNGDYEDALLRLLAGEGDYLALESDAARQRLRREADSSHPNTGLYREYAAVGVRLNARKASEVSMRRETSGAQGGREGSGVSDEELDALVGRALDSADEELRLDALLGQALGEGAVSPPARKHETPRAPARSAGKHKPAAGADATPSGGAQREFGSPSRSDSEPEPKVSAEPVQPSEVQSTVTAPSAPPVESPSVSAGDPVVRSRRVLRIPDGIKLGTPPRECPECQAELPDRDNLRFCPFCGANVFLLPCGACGEVLERGWNYCVACGTGVE
;
A
#
# COMPACT_ATOMS: atom_id res chain seq x y z
N MET A 1 13.71 15.13 26.60
CA MET A 1 13.14 13.86 26.13
C MET A 1 12.94 13.97 24.63
N THR A 2 13.82 13.38 23.83
CA THR A 2 13.68 13.28 22.38
C THR A 2 12.48 12.38 22.09
N MET A 3 11.28 12.98 22.04
CA MET A 3 10.08 12.31 21.53
C MET A 3 10.40 11.94 20.07
N ASN A 4 10.57 10.65 19.81
CA ASN A 4 10.59 10.15 18.44
C ASN A 4 9.33 10.68 17.77
N PRO A 5 9.44 11.37 16.62
CA PRO A 5 8.27 11.87 15.92
C PRO A 5 7.35 10.69 15.64
N SER A 6 6.05 10.87 15.92
CA SER A 6 5.04 9.85 15.64
C SER A 6 5.04 9.53 14.15
N LEU A 7 4.48 8.38 13.78
CA LEU A 7 4.36 8.01 12.36
C LEU A 7 3.56 9.06 11.58
N VAL A 8 2.55 9.67 12.23
CA VAL A 8 1.76 10.80 11.71
C VAL A 8 2.64 12.02 11.42
N ASP A 9 3.54 12.40 12.33
CA ASP A 9 4.44 13.54 12.15
C ASP A 9 5.40 13.33 10.97
N ARG A 10 5.94 12.10 10.84
CA ARG A 10 6.80 11.72 9.72
C ARG A 10 6.03 11.72 8.41
N PHE A 11 4.82 11.16 8.40
CA PHE A 11 3.92 11.18 7.23
C PHE A 11 3.67 12.61 6.76
N PHE A 12 3.24 13.50 7.68
CA PHE A 12 2.99 14.89 7.36
C PHE A 12 4.22 15.58 6.80
N SER A 13 5.40 15.32 7.39
CA SER A 13 6.66 15.90 6.91
C SER A 13 7.00 15.46 5.49
N VAL A 14 6.78 14.19 5.16
CA VAL A 14 6.96 13.66 3.80
C VAL A 14 5.94 14.28 2.84
N LEU A 15 4.67 14.39 3.24
CA LEU A 15 3.60 15.00 2.43
C LEU A 15 3.92 16.45 2.07
N VAL A 16 4.30 17.28 3.04
CA VAL A 16 4.66 18.69 2.80
C VAL A 16 5.86 18.80 1.85
N GLN A 17 6.84 17.90 1.97
CA GLN A 17 7.98 17.87 1.07
C GLN A 17 7.58 17.52 -0.37
N GLU A 18 6.76 16.49 -0.56
CA GLU A 18 6.30 16.10 -1.90
C GLU A 18 5.45 17.21 -2.55
N ILE A 19 4.60 17.87 -1.78
CA ILE A 19 3.80 18.99 -2.27
C ILE A 19 4.70 20.14 -2.72
N ARG A 20 5.71 20.53 -1.93
CA ARG A 20 6.67 21.57 -2.34
C ARG A 20 7.44 21.21 -3.60
N ASN A 21 7.85 19.96 -3.73
CA ASN A 21 8.68 19.51 -4.84
C ASN A 21 7.90 19.37 -6.15
N ARG A 22 6.64 18.91 -6.08
CA ARG A 22 5.84 18.59 -7.27
C ARG A 22 4.82 19.66 -7.61
N VAL A 23 4.05 20.13 -6.64
CA VAL A 23 2.88 20.99 -6.85
C VAL A 23 2.75 22.00 -5.70
N PRO A 24 3.58 23.06 -5.65
CA PRO A 24 3.60 24.00 -4.53
C PRO A 24 2.26 24.75 -4.33
N ALA A 25 1.40 24.81 -5.35
CA ALA A 25 0.07 25.40 -5.26
C ALA A 25 -0.82 24.75 -4.17
N TYR A 26 -0.63 23.45 -3.89
CA TYR A 26 -1.41 22.72 -2.88
C TYR A 26 -1.09 23.11 -1.43
N LEU A 27 -0.08 23.95 -1.20
CA LEU A 27 0.14 24.55 0.13
C LEU A 27 -0.95 25.55 0.51
N GLU A 28 -1.57 26.21 -0.48
CA GLU A 28 -2.59 27.23 -0.29
C GLU A 28 -3.98 26.77 -0.76
N SER A 29 -4.03 25.86 -1.75
CA SER A 29 -5.28 25.32 -2.27
C SER A 29 -5.73 24.05 -1.54
N SER A 30 -6.98 23.64 -1.77
CA SER A 30 -7.45 22.31 -1.40
C SER A 30 -7.07 21.26 -2.44
N PHE A 31 -7.00 20.02 -1.99
CA PHE A 31 -6.81 18.81 -2.79
C PHE A 31 -7.57 17.65 -2.12
N THR A 32 -7.72 16.53 -2.79
CA THR A 32 -8.57 15.41 -2.35
C THR A 32 -7.82 14.38 -1.52
N VAL A 33 -8.55 13.61 -0.72
CA VAL A 33 -8.00 12.45 0.00
C VAL A 33 -7.37 11.43 -0.96
N ALA A 34 -7.98 11.22 -2.13
CA ALA A 34 -7.45 10.32 -3.17
C ALA A 34 -6.03 10.68 -3.59
N GLU A 35 -5.78 11.98 -3.83
CA GLU A 35 -4.49 12.45 -4.30
C GLU A 35 -3.36 12.20 -3.30
N ILE A 36 -3.66 12.15 -1.99
CA ILE A 36 -2.67 11.83 -0.96
C ILE A 36 -2.08 10.44 -1.18
N TYR A 37 -2.92 9.40 -1.30
CA TYR A 37 -2.44 8.02 -1.37
C TYR A 37 -2.17 7.52 -2.80
N GLN A 38 -2.70 8.20 -3.82
CA GLN A 38 -2.49 7.82 -5.22
C GLN A 38 -1.30 8.55 -5.86
N THR A 39 -1.10 9.84 -5.52
CA THR A 39 -0.21 10.72 -6.29
C THR A 39 0.92 11.29 -5.45
N LEU A 40 0.60 11.82 -4.26
CA LEU A 40 1.55 12.56 -3.44
C LEU A 40 2.44 11.62 -2.64
N VAL A 41 1.83 10.72 -1.86
CA VAL A 41 2.53 9.81 -0.95
C VAL A 41 2.04 8.36 -1.12
N PRO A 42 2.29 7.72 -2.28
CA PRO A 42 1.93 6.32 -2.46
C PRO A 42 2.75 5.39 -1.55
N TYR A 43 2.08 4.41 -0.94
CA TYR A 43 2.69 3.47 0.03
C TYR A 43 4.01 2.87 -0.48
N ARG A 44 3.99 2.24 -1.67
CA ARG A 44 5.15 1.50 -2.20
C ARG A 44 6.42 2.35 -2.31
N THR A 45 6.27 3.61 -2.67
CA THR A 45 7.38 4.53 -2.92
C THR A 45 7.84 5.30 -1.68
N HIS A 46 6.99 5.42 -0.66
CA HIS A 46 7.24 6.31 0.49
C HIS A 46 7.29 5.59 1.85
N ARG A 47 6.97 4.29 1.92
CA ARG A 47 6.94 3.54 3.20
C ARG A 47 8.24 3.68 4.00
N ASP A 48 9.40 3.62 3.35
CA ASP A 48 10.70 3.64 4.02
C ASP A 48 11.00 5.05 4.57
N ARG A 49 10.58 6.11 3.85
CA ARG A 49 10.73 7.51 4.29
C ARG A 49 9.81 7.87 5.46
N ILE A 50 8.62 7.27 5.50
CA ILE A 50 7.64 7.48 6.58
C ILE A 50 7.99 6.61 7.81
N GLY A 51 8.70 5.51 7.58
CA GLY A 51 8.95 4.48 8.60
C GLY A 51 7.69 3.65 8.87
N ALA A 52 6.93 3.33 7.83
CA ALA A 52 5.81 2.38 7.89
C ALA A 52 6.32 0.99 7.50
N GLU A 53 6.31 0.06 8.46
CA GLU A 53 6.79 -1.31 8.24
C GLU A 53 5.75 -2.13 7.47
N MET A 54 4.48 -1.96 7.81
CA MET A 54 3.34 -2.63 7.20
C MET A 54 2.41 -1.64 6.51
N ASN A 55 1.58 -2.14 5.57
CA ASN A 55 0.54 -1.32 4.96
C ASN A 55 -0.49 -0.83 5.99
N GLY A 56 -0.76 -1.62 7.04
CA GLY A 56 -1.63 -1.22 8.13
C GLY A 56 -1.15 0.04 8.86
N ASP A 57 0.16 0.16 9.11
CA ASP A 57 0.75 1.33 9.79
C ASP A 57 0.58 2.60 8.96
N TYR A 58 0.74 2.48 7.64
CA TYR A 58 0.49 3.57 6.70
C TYR A 58 -0.98 3.99 6.70
N GLU A 59 -1.90 3.03 6.64
CA GLU A 59 -3.34 3.31 6.61
C GLU A 59 -3.83 3.90 7.94
N ASP A 60 -3.34 3.40 9.07
CA ASP A 60 -3.64 3.95 10.40
C ASP A 60 -3.14 5.40 10.53
N ALA A 61 -1.90 5.68 10.13
CA ALA A 61 -1.39 7.04 10.20
C ALA A 61 -2.10 8.00 9.24
N LEU A 62 -2.49 7.53 8.04
CA LEU A 62 -3.31 8.33 7.14
C LEU A 62 -4.69 8.60 7.74
N LEU A 63 -5.32 7.58 8.34
CA LEU A 63 -6.61 7.72 9.02
C LEU A 63 -6.53 8.76 10.16
N ARG A 64 -5.53 8.66 11.03
CA ARG A 64 -5.27 9.59 12.13
C ARG A 64 -5.00 11.02 11.65
N LEU A 65 -4.21 11.16 10.59
CA LEU A 65 -3.91 12.44 9.98
C LEU A 65 -5.20 13.12 9.47
N LEU A 66 -6.09 12.35 8.82
CA LEU A 66 -7.39 12.83 8.32
C LEU A 66 -8.43 13.03 9.44
N ALA A 67 -8.32 12.31 10.56
CA ALA A 67 -9.11 12.58 11.76
C ALA A 67 -8.76 13.94 12.40
N GLY A 68 -7.63 14.53 11.99
CA GLY A 68 -7.12 15.80 12.48
C GLY A 68 -6.16 15.65 13.66
N GLU A 69 -5.50 14.49 13.81
CA GLU A 69 -4.42 14.33 14.78
C GLU A 69 -3.30 15.34 14.47
N GLY A 70 -2.85 16.06 15.50
CA GLY A 70 -1.79 17.07 15.38
C GLY A 70 -2.16 18.37 14.64
N ASP A 71 -3.44 18.56 14.27
CA ASP A 71 -3.95 19.74 13.54
C ASP A 71 -3.19 20.03 12.23
N TYR A 72 -2.68 18.96 11.60
CA TYR A 72 -1.90 19.01 10.37
C TYR A 72 -2.76 19.26 9.12
N LEU A 73 -3.90 18.58 9.04
CA LEU A 73 -4.84 18.64 7.92
C LEU A 73 -6.22 19.05 8.43
N ALA A 74 -6.95 19.79 7.59
CA ALA A 74 -8.34 20.14 7.79
C ALA A 74 -9.16 19.62 6.60
N LEU A 75 -10.09 18.70 6.85
CA LEU A 75 -11.06 18.28 5.85
C LEU A 75 -12.12 19.38 5.67
N GLU A 76 -12.58 19.57 4.43
CA GLU A 76 -13.66 20.52 4.13
C GLU A 76 -15.03 20.04 4.64
N SER A 77 -15.19 18.73 4.84
CA SER A 77 -16.40 18.14 5.42
C SER A 77 -16.19 17.77 6.89
N ASP A 78 -16.84 18.52 7.79
CA ASP A 78 -16.84 18.23 9.23
C ASP A 78 -17.47 16.86 9.55
N ALA A 79 -18.52 16.47 8.81
CA ALA A 79 -19.17 15.18 8.99
C ALA A 79 -18.20 14.00 8.68
N ALA A 80 -17.43 14.12 7.60
CA ALA A 80 -16.40 13.15 7.24
C ALA A 80 -15.30 13.09 8.31
N ARG A 81 -14.80 14.26 8.75
CA ARG A 81 -13.79 14.35 9.82
C ARG A 81 -14.26 13.68 11.11
N GLN A 82 -15.49 13.97 11.56
CA GLN A 82 -16.04 13.36 12.77
C GLN A 82 -16.20 11.85 12.64
N ARG A 83 -16.58 11.34 11.46
CA ARG A 83 -16.70 9.91 11.23
C ARG A 83 -15.34 9.21 11.27
N LEU A 84 -14.32 9.78 10.61
CA LEU A 84 -12.96 9.26 10.63
C LEU A 84 -12.36 9.28 12.04
N ARG A 85 -12.61 10.35 12.81
CA ARG A 85 -12.17 10.45 14.20
C ARG A 85 -12.79 9.38 15.09
N ARG A 86 -14.11 9.18 15.02
CA ARG A 86 -14.78 8.11 15.77
C ARG A 86 -14.23 6.73 15.43
N GLU A 87 -13.89 6.51 14.17
CA GLU A 87 -13.28 5.25 13.73
C GLU A 87 -11.88 5.07 14.32
N ALA A 88 -11.03 6.10 14.24
CA ALA A 88 -9.66 6.09 14.77
C ALA A 88 -9.60 5.88 16.28
N ASP A 89 -10.60 6.39 17.01
CA ASP A 89 -10.73 6.22 18.47
C ASP A 89 -11.32 4.86 18.88
N SER A 90 -11.78 4.05 17.93
CA SER A 90 -12.36 2.73 18.22
C SER A 90 -11.30 1.70 18.58
N SER A 91 -11.67 0.66 19.33
CA SER A 91 -10.73 -0.39 19.75
C SER A 91 -10.24 -1.29 18.60
N HIS A 92 -10.98 -1.35 17.50
CA HIS A 92 -10.66 -2.14 16.31
C HIS A 92 -10.92 -1.30 15.05
N PRO A 93 -10.07 -0.27 14.80
CA PRO A 93 -10.33 0.71 13.75
C PRO A 93 -10.27 0.06 12.37
N ASN A 94 -11.26 0.36 11.54
CA ASN A 94 -11.18 0.10 10.10
C ASN A 94 -10.28 1.15 9.44
N THR A 95 -8.99 0.82 9.33
CA THR A 95 -7.97 1.70 8.72
C THR A 95 -8.26 2.03 7.25
N GLY A 96 -9.10 1.26 6.55
CA GLY A 96 -9.49 1.50 5.18
C GLY A 96 -10.62 2.52 4.98
N LEU A 97 -11.25 3.01 6.06
CA LEU A 97 -12.44 3.87 5.99
C LEU A 97 -12.23 5.16 5.18
N TYR A 98 -11.02 5.71 5.17
CA TYR A 98 -10.71 6.94 4.42
C TYR A 98 -11.00 6.83 2.92
N ARG A 99 -11.03 5.60 2.36
CA ARG A 99 -11.30 5.36 0.93
C ARG A 99 -12.73 5.76 0.54
N GLU A 100 -13.69 5.70 1.47
CA GLU A 100 -15.06 6.18 1.23
C GLU A 100 -15.12 7.70 1.05
N TYR A 101 -14.11 8.41 1.55
CA TYR A 101 -14.00 9.87 1.48
C TYR A 101 -12.96 10.34 0.45
N ALA A 102 -12.65 9.50 -0.54
CA ALA A 102 -11.63 9.77 -1.56
C ALA A 102 -11.81 11.13 -2.27
N ALA A 103 -13.06 11.56 -2.50
CA ALA A 103 -13.38 12.82 -3.17
C ALA A 103 -13.48 14.05 -2.24
N VAL A 104 -13.32 13.87 -0.92
CA VAL A 104 -13.42 14.98 0.04
C VAL A 104 -12.18 15.86 -0.05
N GLY A 105 -12.39 17.17 -0.09
CA GLY A 105 -11.33 18.17 -0.07
C GLY A 105 -10.63 18.25 1.29
N VAL A 106 -9.32 18.47 1.25
CA VAL A 106 -8.40 18.56 2.37
C VAL A 106 -7.54 19.80 2.16
N ARG A 107 -7.30 20.54 3.24
CA ARG A 107 -6.38 21.68 3.28
C ARG A 107 -5.27 21.43 4.29
N LEU A 108 -4.07 21.89 3.94
CA LEU A 108 -2.93 21.89 4.85
C LEU A 108 -3.01 23.04 5.85
N ASN A 109 -2.52 22.80 7.06
CA ASN A 109 -2.27 23.88 8.00
C ASN A 109 -0.95 24.59 7.64
N ALA A 110 -1.04 25.79 7.06
CA ALA A 110 0.11 26.57 6.60
C ALA A 110 1.16 26.82 7.70
N ARG A 111 0.72 27.02 8.96
CA ARG A 111 1.63 27.20 10.09
C ARG A 111 2.46 25.94 10.33
N LYS A 112 1.82 24.78 10.38
CA LYS A 112 2.51 23.49 10.58
C LYS A 112 3.41 23.12 9.42
N ALA A 113 2.97 23.37 8.19
CA ALA A 113 3.80 23.17 7.01
C ALA A 113 5.08 24.02 7.07
N SER A 114 4.98 25.25 7.57
CA SER A 114 6.13 26.15 7.75
C SER A 114 7.09 25.65 8.84
N GLU A 115 6.56 25.24 10.01
CA GLU A 115 7.33 24.69 11.13
C GLU A 115 8.19 23.47 10.73
N VAL A 116 7.65 22.57 9.91
CA VAL A 116 8.38 21.38 9.43
C VAL A 116 9.60 21.76 8.59
N SER A 117 9.49 22.76 7.72
CA SER A 117 10.60 23.26 6.90
C SER A 117 11.73 23.79 7.78
N MET A 118 11.39 24.65 8.74
CA MET A 118 12.37 25.28 9.63
C MET A 118 13.13 24.26 10.50
N ARG A 119 12.44 23.21 10.97
CA ARG A 119 13.08 22.11 11.73
C ARG A 119 14.09 21.33 10.88
N ARG A 120 13.86 21.25 9.56
CA ARG A 120 14.78 20.57 8.64
C ARG A 120 15.98 21.43 8.28
N GLU A 121 15.80 22.74 8.07
CA GLU A 121 16.92 23.65 7.81
C GLU A 121 17.91 23.68 8.98
N THR A 122 17.38 23.66 10.21
CA THR A 122 18.18 23.59 11.43
C THR A 122 18.86 22.22 11.65
N SER A 123 18.24 21.13 11.19
CA SER A 123 18.82 19.78 11.27
C SER A 123 19.78 19.47 10.11
N GLY A 124 19.59 20.10 8.95
CA GLY A 124 20.43 19.96 7.75
C GLY A 124 21.75 20.74 7.83
N ALA A 125 21.87 21.69 8.76
CA ALA A 125 23.11 22.43 9.01
C ALA A 125 24.21 21.60 9.72
N GLN A 126 23.94 20.36 10.13
CA GLN A 126 24.94 19.44 10.72
C GLN A 126 25.43 18.32 9.76
N GLY A 127 25.00 18.30 8.51
CA GLY A 127 25.42 17.30 7.51
C GLY A 127 26.31 17.82 6.38
N GLY A 128 26.80 19.08 6.46
CA GLY A 128 27.50 19.74 5.36
C GLY A 128 28.90 20.22 5.73
N ARG A 129 29.78 19.33 6.19
CA ARG A 129 31.22 19.62 6.26
C ARG A 129 32.11 18.37 6.17
N GLU A 130 31.89 17.53 5.17
CA GLU A 130 32.91 16.62 4.63
C GLU A 130 32.95 16.78 3.11
N GLY A 131 33.45 17.95 2.72
CA GLY A 131 33.96 18.23 1.38
C GLY A 131 35.29 18.94 1.56
N SER A 132 36.21 18.35 2.34
CA SER A 132 37.61 18.71 2.23
C SER A 132 38.14 17.94 1.03
N GLY A 133 38.47 18.65 -0.03
CA GLY A 133 39.29 18.10 -1.10
C GLY A 133 40.58 17.60 -0.47
N VAL A 134 40.70 16.28 -0.35
CA VAL A 134 41.99 15.62 -0.20
C VAL A 134 42.69 15.79 -1.54
N SER A 135 43.63 16.72 -1.59
CA SER A 135 44.59 16.84 -2.68
C SER A 135 45.37 15.53 -2.81
N ASP A 136 45.69 15.14 -4.06
CA ASP A 136 46.41 13.91 -4.41
C ASP A 136 47.73 13.68 -3.63
N GLU A 137 48.29 14.69 -2.97
CA GLU A 137 49.46 14.57 -2.08
C GLU A 137 49.17 13.93 -0.71
N GLU A 138 47.93 13.91 -0.22
CA GLU A 138 47.60 13.35 1.10
C GLU A 138 47.27 11.84 1.04
N LEU A 139 46.91 11.32 -0.15
CA LEU A 139 46.67 9.89 -0.38
C LEU A 139 47.99 9.08 -0.38
N ASP A 140 49.10 9.66 -0.85
CA ASP A 140 50.42 9.00 -0.85
C ASP A 140 51.03 8.90 0.56
N ALA A 141 50.73 9.86 1.44
CA ALA A 141 51.22 9.84 2.82
C ALA A 141 50.49 8.82 3.72
N LEU A 142 49.24 8.46 3.40
CA LEU A 142 48.47 7.46 4.15
C LEU A 142 48.79 6.03 3.70
N VAL A 143 49.08 5.82 2.41
CA VAL A 143 49.52 4.50 1.89
C VAL A 143 50.96 4.17 2.33
N GLY A 144 51.82 5.17 2.53
CA GLY A 144 53.18 4.97 3.05
C GLY A 144 53.26 4.53 4.52
N ARG A 145 52.22 4.73 5.34
CA ARG A 145 52.20 4.32 6.76
C ARG A 145 51.51 2.97 7.03
N ALA A 146 50.83 2.38 6.04
CA ALA A 146 50.18 1.09 6.18
C ALA A 146 51.08 -0.11 5.84
N LEU A 147 52.31 0.12 5.34
CA LEU A 147 53.27 -0.93 4.99
C LEU A 147 54.37 -1.17 6.04
N ASP A 148 54.28 -0.57 7.23
CA ASP A 148 55.20 -0.83 8.35
C ASP A 148 54.55 -1.64 9.51
N SER A 149 53.30 -2.11 9.33
CA SER A 149 52.56 -2.84 10.37
C SER A 149 52.25 -4.30 10.02
N ALA A 150 52.86 -4.85 8.96
CA ALA A 150 52.62 -6.22 8.49
C ALA A 150 53.66 -7.26 9.01
N ASP A 151 54.41 -6.95 10.08
CA ASP A 151 55.41 -7.87 10.65
C ASP A 151 55.08 -8.40 12.07
N GLU A 152 53.90 -8.05 12.61
CA GLU A 152 53.51 -8.42 13.99
C GLU A 152 52.29 -9.35 14.11
N GLU A 153 51.59 -9.69 13.02
CA GLU A 153 50.58 -10.77 13.03
C GLU A 153 51.14 -12.15 12.63
N LEU A 154 52.35 -12.23 12.07
CA LEU A 154 52.99 -13.53 11.76
C LEU A 154 53.68 -14.18 12.98
N ARG A 155 53.70 -13.52 14.14
CA ARG A 155 54.37 -14.00 15.37
C ARG A 155 53.45 -14.71 16.37
N LEU A 156 52.13 -14.63 16.23
CA LEU A 156 51.20 -15.28 17.17
C LEU A 156 50.68 -16.65 16.71
N ASP A 157 50.68 -16.95 15.40
CA ASP A 157 50.33 -18.28 14.88
C ASP A 157 51.47 -19.32 14.99
N ALA A 158 52.72 -18.88 15.16
CA ALA A 158 53.88 -19.77 15.30
C ALA A 158 54.04 -20.37 16.72
N LEU A 159 53.30 -19.87 17.73
CA LEU A 159 53.41 -20.32 19.12
C LEU A 159 52.26 -21.22 19.60
N LEU A 160 51.22 -21.42 18.79
CA LEU A 160 50.09 -22.33 19.12
C LEU A 160 50.09 -23.64 18.31
N GLY A 161 51.08 -23.84 17.42
CA GLY A 161 51.19 -25.04 16.57
C GLY A 161 52.07 -26.18 17.09
N GLN A 162 52.62 -26.11 18.30
CA GLN A 162 53.59 -27.10 18.84
C GLN A 162 53.08 -27.97 20.00
N ALA A 163 51.78 -28.22 20.08
CA ALA A 163 51.25 -29.27 20.94
C ALA A 163 50.11 -29.98 20.23
N LEU A 164 50.45 -31.09 19.56
CA LEU A 164 49.68 -32.33 19.35
C LEU A 164 50.13 -32.95 18.02
N GLY A 165 50.94 -34.01 18.16
CA GLY A 165 51.55 -34.72 17.06
C GLY A 165 50.60 -35.57 16.24
N GLU A 166 51.06 -35.81 15.01
CA GLU A 166 51.12 -37.09 14.31
C GLU A 166 49.96 -38.08 14.51
N GLY A 167 49.14 -38.20 13.47
CA GLY A 167 48.16 -39.27 13.34
C GLY A 167 47.63 -39.38 11.92
N ALA A 168 48.44 -39.94 11.02
CA ALA A 168 48.05 -40.30 9.67
C ALA A 168 46.87 -41.29 9.66
N VAL A 169 45.75 -40.95 9.01
CA VAL A 169 44.79 -41.94 8.51
C VAL A 169 44.22 -41.49 7.16
N SER A 170 44.34 -42.40 6.19
CA SER A 170 43.86 -42.30 4.80
C SER A 170 42.34 -42.08 4.67
N PRO A 171 41.87 -41.53 3.53
CA PRO A 171 40.45 -41.42 3.22
C PRO A 171 39.90 -42.72 2.59
N PRO A 172 38.73 -43.22 3.00
CA PRO A 172 38.01 -44.21 2.20
C PRO A 172 37.00 -43.54 1.27
N ALA A 173 37.15 -43.85 -0.01
CA ALA A 173 36.14 -43.70 -1.05
C ALA A 173 34.83 -44.43 -0.66
N ARG A 174 33.70 -43.73 -0.75
CA ARG A 174 32.34 -44.30 -0.83
C ARG A 174 31.56 -43.45 -1.83
N LYS A 175 31.45 -43.88 -3.09
CA LYS A 175 30.43 -44.79 -3.65
C LYS A 175 28.99 -44.32 -3.40
N HIS A 176 28.39 -43.89 -4.51
CA HIS A 176 26.97 -43.78 -4.82
C HIS A 176 26.04 -44.64 -3.96
N GLU A 177 24.98 -44.02 -3.44
CA GLU A 177 23.68 -44.69 -3.29
C GLU A 177 22.54 -43.66 -3.31
N THR A 178 21.80 -43.68 -4.41
CA THR A 178 20.44 -43.13 -4.58
C THR A 178 19.45 -43.85 -3.68
N PRO A 179 18.57 -43.15 -2.93
CA PRO A 179 17.36 -43.76 -2.42
C PRO A 179 16.25 -43.72 -3.46
N ARG A 180 15.82 -44.94 -3.75
CA ARG A 180 14.74 -45.41 -4.61
C ARG A 180 13.37 -45.04 -4.06
N ALA A 181 12.46 -44.67 -4.95
CA ALA A 181 11.03 -44.52 -4.70
C ALA A 181 10.37 -45.81 -4.18
N PRO A 182 9.29 -45.71 -3.38
CA PRO A 182 8.26 -46.73 -3.33
C PRO A 182 7.09 -46.36 -4.26
N ALA A 183 6.85 -47.23 -5.23
CA ALA A 183 5.60 -47.31 -5.97
C ALA A 183 4.59 -48.18 -5.21
N ARG A 184 3.30 -47.94 -5.50
CA ARG A 184 2.09 -48.74 -5.19
C ARG A 184 1.55 -48.53 -3.77
N SER A 185 0.27 -48.20 -3.60
CA SER A 185 -0.84 -49.10 -3.95
C SER A 185 -2.18 -48.37 -4.07
N ALA A 186 -2.95 -48.81 -5.07
CA ALA A 186 -4.36 -48.51 -5.25
C ALA A 186 -5.20 -49.09 -4.10
N GLY A 187 -6.17 -48.32 -3.61
CA GLY A 187 -7.18 -48.76 -2.65
C GLY A 187 -8.49 -48.01 -2.90
N LYS A 188 -9.34 -48.59 -3.77
CA LYS A 188 -10.77 -48.27 -3.89
C LYS A 188 -11.46 -48.63 -2.58
N HIS A 189 -12.10 -47.68 -1.90
CA HIS A 189 -13.25 -47.99 -1.04
C HIS A 189 -14.30 -46.89 -1.10
N LYS A 190 -15.46 -47.29 -1.62
CA LYS A 190 -16.78 -46.64 -1.55
C LYS A 190 -17.60 -47.45 -0.54
N PRO A 191 -18.39 -46.80 0.32
CA PRO A 191 -19.80 -47.17 0.50
C PRO A 191 -20.69 -45.90 0.46
N ALA A 192 -21.81 -45.83 -0.27
CA ALA A 192 -23.14 -46.38 0.07
C ALA A 192 -23.60 -45.92 1.49
N ALA A 193 -24.42 -44.88 1.61
CA ALA A 193 -25.88 -44.84 1.49
C ALA A 193 -26.63 -45.40 2.72
N GLY A 194 -27.56 -44.58 3.22
CA GLY A 194 -28.50 -44.86 4.33
C GLY A 194 -28.17 -44.04 5.58
N ALA A 195 -29.09 -43.53 6.39
CA ALA A 195 -30.53 -43.28 6.37
C ALA A 195 -30.83 -42.64 7.76
N ASP A 196 -31.91 -41.86 7.85
CA ASP A 196 -32.73 -41.56 9.04
C ASP A 196 -32.08 -41.46 10.44
N ALA A 197 -32.22 -40.30 11.09
CA ALA A 197 -32.87 -40.21 12.40
C ALA A 197 -33.06 -38.75 12.86
N THR A 198 -34.34 -38.34 12.86
CA THR A 198 -34.92 -37.29 13.69
C THR A 198 -34.98 -37.75 15.16
N PRO A 199 -34.80 -36.83 16.13
CA PRO A 199 -35.86 -36.56 17.11
C PRO A 199 -36.01 -35.03 17.34
N SER A 200 -37.17 -34.40 17.18
CA SER A 200 -38.38 -34.40 18.03
C SER A 200 -38.15 -34.13 19.53
N GLY A 201 -38.68 -32.98 19.97
CA GLY A 201 -39.03 -32.64 21.36
C GLY A 201 -38.02 -31.70 22.04
N GLY A 202 -38.36 -30.52 22.56
CA GLY A 202 -39.65 -29.90 22.82
C GLY A 202 -39.45 -28.71 23.78
N ALA A 203 -40.56 -28.16 24.24
CA ALA A 203 -40.71 -27.15 25.30
C ALA A 203 -40.70 -25.67 24.86
N GLN A 204 -41.88 -25.27 24.41
CA GLN A 204 -42.50 -23.96 24.64
C GLN A 204 -42.32 -23.49 26.09
N ARG A 205 -42.04 -22.20 26.28
CA ARG A 205 -42.53 -21.44 27.43
C ARG A 205 -42.95 -20.04 26.98
N GLU A 206 -44.27 -19.88 26.93
CA GLU A 206 -44.98 -18.61 27.12
C GLU A 206 -44.82 -18.12 28.57
N PHE A 207 -45.54 -17.04 28.92
CA PHE A 207 -45.53 -16.25 30.16
C PHE A 207 -44.46 -15.13 30.15
N GLY A 208 -44.79 -13.84 30.18
CA GLY A 208 -46.07 -13.15 30.32
C GLY A 208 -45.78 -11.68 30.59
N SER A 209 -46.55 -10.80 29.97
CA SER A 209 -46.64 -9.39 30.38
C SER A 209 -47.23 -9.28 31.79
N PRO A 210 -46.90 -8.22 32.52
CA PRO A 210 -47.95 -7.49 33.22
C PRO A 210 -47.98 -6.01 32.86
N SER A 211 -49.20 -5.55 32.58
CA SER A 211 -49.64 -4.15 32.63
C SER A 211 -49.81 -3.66 34.07
N ARG A 212 -49.97 -2.33 34.17
CA ARG A 212 -50.46 -1.48 35.29
C ARG A 212 -49.35 -0.96 36.21
N SER A 213 -49.39 0.25 36.74
CA SER A 213 -50.14 1.51 36.51
C SER A 213 -49.50 2.54 37.45
N ASP A 214 -49.72 3.82 37.15
CA ASP A 214 -50.02 4.90 38.10
C ASP A 214 -48.95 5.97 38.44
N SER A 215 -49.44 7.22 38.41
CA SER A 215 -48.99 8.47 39.08
C SER A 215 -47.94 9.41 38.42
N GLU A 216 -48.49 10.30 37.59
CA GLU A 216 -48.38 11.79 37.51
C GLU A 216 -47.89 12.49 38.83
N PRO A 217 -47.21 13.68 38.82
CA PRO A 217 -47.76 14.95 38.32
C PRO A 217 -46.91 15.86 37.44
N GLU A 218 -47.63 16.66 36.64
CA GLU A 218 -47.22 17.76 35.75
C GLU A 218 -46.30 18.82 36.39
N PRO A 219 -45.62 19.64 35.55
CA PRO A 219 -45.96 21.05 35.60
C PRO A 219 -46.34 21.64 34.22
N LYS A 220 -47.45 22.37 34.26
CA LYS A 220 -48.01 23.21 33.21
C LYS A 220 -47.00 24.24 32.71
N VAL A 221 -46.74 24.26 31.41
CA VAL A 221 -46.30 25.47 30.71
C VAL A 221 -47.15 25.63 29.45
N SER A 222 -48.04 26.61 29.51
CA SER A 222 -48.76 27.17 28.38
C SER A 222 -47.78 27.72 27.34
N ALA A 223 -47.96 27.34 26.07
CA ALA A 223 -47.57 28.16 24.94
C ALA A 223 -48.45 27.80 23.73
N GLU A 224 -48.96 28.85 23.09
CA GLU A 224 -49.92 28.87 21.98
C GLU A 224 -49.53 28.03 20.75
N PRO A 225 -50.52 27.58 19.95
CA PRO A 225 -50.29 27.03 18.62
C PRO A 225 -50.09 28.16 17.60
N VAL A 226 -48.85 28.37 17.16
CA VAL A 226 -48.55 29.17 15.97
C VAL A 226 -48.83 28.32 14.73
N GLN A 227 -49.83 28.72 13.95
CA GLN A 227 -50.12 28.17 12.64
C GLN A 227 -48.98 28.49 11.66
N PRO A 228 -48.45 27.53 10.87
CA PRO A 228 -47.63 27.88 9.73
C PRO A 228 -48.54 28.25 8.55
N SER A 229 -48.58 29.55 8.25
CA SER A 229 -49.13 30.08 7.01
C SER A 229 -48.41 29.49 5.81
N GLU A 230 -49.20 28.96 4.87
CA GLU A 230 -48.81 28.74 3.49
C GLU A 230 -48.23 30.04 2.90
N VAL A 231 -46.95 30.01 2.55
CA VAL A 231 -46.35 30.97 1.62
C VAL A 231 -45.94 30.23 0.36
N GLN A 232 -46.83 30.31 -0.64
CA GLN A 232 -46.51 29.98 -2.03
C GLN A 232 -45.37 30.89 -2.49
N SER A 233 -44.18 30.31 -2.61
CA SER A 233 -43.06 30.92 -3.32
C SER A 233 -42.91 30.22 -4.66
N THR A 234 -43.42 30.86 -5.69
CA THR A 234 -43.15 30.60 -7.10
C THR A 234 -41.68 30.92 -7.38
N VAL A 235 -40.82 29.89 -7.41
CA VAL A 235 -39.45 30.03 -7.93
C VAL A 235 -39.48 29.64 -9.40
N THR A 236 -39.44 30.66 -10.24
CA THR A 236 -39.29 30.57 -11.69
C THR A 236 -37.94 29.93 -12.02
N ALA A 237 -37.98 28.75 -12.65
CA ALA A 237 -36.80 28.07 -13.17
C ALA A 237 -36.23 28.82 -14.40
N PRO A 238 -34.91 29.04 -14.50
CA PRO A 238 -34.31 29.54 -15.73
C PRO A 238 -34.34 28.45 -16.82
N SER A 239 -34.95 28.80 -17.95
CA SER A 239 -35.00 27.98 -19.17
C SER A 239 -33.60 27.68 -19.69
N ALA A 240 -33.27 26.39 -19.79
CA ALA A 240 -32.17 25.90 -20.61
C ALA A 240 -32.63 25.81 -22.08
N PRO A 241 -31.75 26.09 -23.06
CA PRO A 241 -32.07 25.96 -24.49
C PRO A 241 -32.24 24.48 -24.88
N PRO A 242 -33.07 24.17 -25.89
CA PRO A 242 -33.32 22.80 -26.33
C PRO A 242 -32.09 22.27 -27.07
N VAL A 243 -31.50 21.20 -26.55
CA VAL A 243 -30.50 20.41 -27.29
C VAL A 243 -31.27 19.42 -28.14
N GLU A 244 -31.16 19.56 -29.46
CA GLU A 244 -31.73 18.65 -30.44
C GLU A 244 -31.11 17.25 -30.28
N SER A 245 -31.92 16.30 -29.81
CA SER A 245 -31.61 14.88 -29.81
C SER A 245 -31.76 14.34 -31.25
N PRO A 246 -30.74 13.68 -31.84
CA PRO A 246 -30.93 12.95 -33.08
C PRO A 246 -31.83 11.72 -32.82
N SER A 247 -32.95 11.71 -33.53
CA SER A 247 -33.93 10.62 -33.60
C SER A 247 -33.29 9.39 -34.24
N VAL A 248 -32.88 8.41 -33.44
CA VAL A 248 -32.56 7.06 -33.90
C VAL A 248 -33.82 6.21 -33.83
N SER A 249 -34.29 5.81 -35.01
CA SER A 249 -35.49 5.00 -35.21
C SER A 249 -35.41 3.67 -34.47
N ALA A 250 -36.52 3.31 -33.83
CA ALA A 250 -36.75 2.04 -33.17
C ALA A 250 -36.62 0.87 -34.16
N GLY A 251 -35.55 0.09 -33.99
CA GLY A 251 -35.45 -1.29 -34.48
C GLY A 251 -35.66 -2.25 -33.31
N ASP A 252 -36.36 -3.35 -33.58
CA ASP A 252 -36.78 -4.41 -32.66
C ASP A 252 -35.77 -4.82 -31.56
N PRO A 253 -36.25 -5.17 -30.36
CA PRO A 253 -35.40 -5.71 -29.30
C PRO A 253 -35.03 -7.16 -29.63
N VAL A 254 -33.96 -7.35 -30.41
CA VAL A 254 -33.30 -8.66 -30.48
C VAL A 254 -32.69 -8.91 -29.10
N VAL A 255 -33.31 -9.82 -28.36
CA VAL A 255 -32.77 -10.47 -27.16
C VAL A 255 -31.44 -11.13 -27.54
N ARG A 256 -30.35 -10.36 -27.46
CA ARG A 256 -29.00 -10.89 -27.54
C ARG A 256 -28.67 -11.50 -26.19
N SER A 257 -28.86 -12.81 -26.11
CA SER A 257 -28.28 -13.65 -25.07
C SER A 257 -26.84 -13.18 -24.81
N ARG A 258 -26.53 -12.88 -23.53
CA ARG A 258 -25.17 -12.67 -23.04
C ARG A 258 -24.32 -13.85 -23.50
N ARG A 259 -23.60 -13.68 -24.62
CA ARG A 259 -22.38 -14.44 -24.85
C ARG A 259 -21.42 -13.95 -23.80
N VAL A 260 -21.22 -14.77 -22.77
CA VAL A 260 -19.98 -14.78 -22.01
C VAL A 260 -18.87 -14.78 -23.06
N LEU A 261 -18.12 -13.69 -23.17
CA LEU A 261 -16.87 -13.67 -23.91
C LEU A 261 -16.01 -14.75 -23.24
N ARG A 262 -15.95 -15.93 -23.84
CA ARG A 262 -14.91 -16.89 -23.54
C ARG A 262 -13.62 -16.15 -23.85
N ILE A 263 -12.90 -15.76 -22.80
CA ILE A 263 -11.51 -15.34 -22.89
C ILE A 263 -10.84 -16.49 -23.65
N PRO A 264 -10.23 -16.24 -24.83
CA PRO A 264 -9.52 -17.30 -25.53
C PRO A 264 -8.49 -17.91 -24.59
N ASP A 265 -8.64 -19.20 -24.30
CA ASP A 265 -7.64 -19.98 -23.59
C ASP A 265 -6.31 -19.85 -24.34
N GLY A 266 -5.35 -19.17 -23.71
CA GLY A 266 -3.95 -19.16 -24.15
C GLY A 266 -3.55 -18.00 -25.05
N ILE A 267 -3.58 -16.76 -24.53
CA ILE A 267 -2.49 -15.84 -24.89
C ILE A 267 -1.22 -16.52 -24.40
N LYS A 268 -0.47 -17.15 -25.32
CA LYS A 268 0.85 -17.68 -25.06
C LYS A 268 1.73 -16.48 -24.69
N LEU A 269 1.85 -16.20 -23.40
CA LEU A 269 2.95 -15.37 -22.91
C LEU A 269 4.21 -15.98 -23.52
N GLY A 270 4.97 -15.18 -24.28
CA GLY A 270 6.16 -15.64 -24.97
C GLY A 270 7.14 -16.32 -24.01
N THR A 271 8.11 -17.04 -24.55
CA THR A 271 9.18 -17.64 -23.73
C THR A 271 9.83 -16.55 -22.87
N PRO A 272 9.94 -16.73 -21.53
CA PRO A 272 10.58 -15.74 -20.68
C PRO A 272 12.04 -15.53 -21.10
N PRO A 273 12.61 -14.34 -20.87
CA PRO A 273 14.03 -14.09 -21.15
C PRO A 273 14.91 -15.01 -20.29
N ARG A 274 16.13 -15.28 -20.76
CA ARG A 274 17.14 -16.01 -19.97
C ARG A 274 17.69 -15.22 -18.79
N GLU A 275 17.52 -13.90 -18.81
CA GLU A 275 18.03 -12.98 -17.79
C GLU A 275 16.92 -12.05 -17.30
N CYS A 276 16.93 -11.76 -16.00
CA CYS A 276 15.99 -10.81 -15.42
C CYS A 276 16.27 -9.38 -15.92
N PRO A 277 15.29 -8.65 -16.47
CA PRO A 277 15.53 -7.28 -16.91
C PRO A 277 15.89 -6.31 -15.78
N GLU A 278 15.48 -6.63 -14.54
CA GLU A 278 15.67 -5.76 -13.38
C GLU A 278 17.03 -6.01 -12.70
N CYS A 279 17.35 -7.27 -12.40
CA CYS A 279 18.55 -7.63 -11.63
C CYS A 279 19.62 -8.39 -12.42
N GLN A 280 19.37 -8.67 -13.70
CA GLN A 280 20.29 -9.36 -14.62
C GLN A 280 20.66 -10.79 -14.19
N ALA A 281 20.00 -11.35 -13.17
CA ALA A 281 20.21 -12.73 -12.76
C ALA A 281 19.71 -13.72 -13.83
N GLU A 282 20.45 -14.80 -14.04
CA GLU A 282 20.08 -15.89 -14.95
C GLU A 282 18.84 -16.61 -14.43
N LEU A 283 17.79 -16.64 -15.25
CA LEU A 283 16.48 -17.18 -14.90
C LEU A 283 16.41 -18.68 -15.21
N PRO A 284 15.80 -19.49 -14.32
CA PRO A 284 15.63 -20.91 -14.57
C PRO A 284 14.75 -21.16 -15.80
N ASP A 285 15.16 -22.10 -16.65
CA ASP A 285 14.45 -22.46 -17.89
C ASP A 285 13.11 -23.15 -17.58
N ARG A 286 12.04 -22.35 -17.50
CA ARG A 286 10.67 -22.79 -17.22
C ARG A 286 9.69 -21.93 -18.03
N ASP A 287 8.83 -22.58 -18.81
CA ASP A 287 7.86 -21.92 -19.70
C ASP A 287 6.82 -21.03 -18.98
N ASN A 288 6.65 -21.19 -17.67
CA ASN A 288 5.67 -20.48 -16.86
C ASN A 288 6.28 -19.50 -15.84
N LEU A 289 7.56 -19.15 -15.99
CA LEU A 289 8.24 -18.24 -15.08
C LEU A 289 7.75 -16.80 -15.28
N ARG A 290 6.84 -16.33 -14.41
CA ARG A 290 6.32 -14.94 -14.44
C ARG A 290 7.11 -13.94 -13.60
N PHE A 291 7.72 -14.41 -12.52
CA PHE A 291 8.45 -13.56 -11.59
C PHE A 291 9.88 -14.08 -11.41
N CYS A 292 10.83 -13.17 -11.30
CA CYS A 292 12.21 -13.50 -11.00
C CYS A 292 12.32 -14.03 -9.56
N PRO A 293 12.91 -15.21 -9.32
CA PRO A 293 13.07 -15.75 -7.96
C PRO A 293 14.10 -15.00 -7.12
N PHE A 294 14.97 -14.19 -7.75
CA PHE A 294 16.03 -13.45 -7.07
C PHE A 294 15.58 -12.06 -6.59
N CYS A 295 14.84 -11.31 -7.41
CA CYS A 295 14.42 -9.94 -7.08
C CYS A 295 12.89 -9.74 -6.99
N GLY A 296 12.09 -10.74 -7.39
CA GLY A 296 10.62 -10.64 -7.37
C GLY A 296 9.99 -9.85 -8.51
N ALA A 297 10.78 -9.26 -9.43
CA ALA A 297 10.26 -8.49 -10.56
C ALA A 297 9.47 -9.38 -11.54
N ASN A 298 8.42 -8.82 -12.16
CA ASN A 298 7.69 -9.48 -13.23
C ASN A 298 8.52 -9.43 -14.52
N VAL A 299 8.97 -10.57 -15.02
CA VAL A 299 9.92 -10.65 -16.14
C VAL A 299 9.29 -10.27 -17.49
N PHE A 300 7.96 -10.15 -17.53
CA PHE A 300 7.19 -9.73 -18.70
C PHE A 300 6.90 -8.24 -18.75
N LEU A 301 7.23 -7.47 -17.72
CA LEU A 301 7.07 -6.02 -17.72
C LEU A 301 8.39 -5.34 -18.10
N LEU A 302 8.32 -4.42 -19.05
CA LEU A 302 9.45 -3.61 -19.51
C LEU A 302 9.02 -2.14 -19.53
N PRO A 303 9.84 -1.20 -19.02
CA PRO A 303 9.57 0.22 -19.20
C PRO A 303 9.79 0.61 -20.67
N CYS A 304 8.94 1.50 -21.19
CA CYS A 304 9.12 2.07 -22.52
C CYS A 304 10.43 2.89 -22.56
N GLY A 305 11.29 2.64 -23.54
CA GLY A 305 12.55 3.39 -23.69
C GLY A 305 12.37 4.89 -23.97
N ALA A 306 11.18 5.31 -24.43
CA ALA A 306 10.88 6.72 -24.72
C ALA A 306 10.25 7.45 -23.53
N CYS A 307 9.18 6.90 -22.94
CA CYS A 307 8.41 7.58 -21.89
C CYS A 307 8.47 6.91 -20.51
N GLY A 308 9.09 5.74 -20.38
CA GLY A 308 9.19 5.00 -19.12
C GLY A 308 7.92 4.26 -18.69
N GLU A 309 6.82 4.36 -19.46
CA GLU A 309 5.56 3.66 -19.13
C GLU A 309 5.76 2.15 -19.10
N VAL A 310 5.13 1.46 -18.16
CA VAL A 310 5.27 0.01 -17.99
C VAL A 310 4.47 -0.72 -19.08
N LEU A 311 5.14 -1.54 -19.88
CA LEU A 311 4.56 -2.29 -20.99
C LEU A 311 4.73 -3.79 -20.78
N GLU A 312 3.77 -4.59 -21.25
CA GLU A 312 3.92 -6.04 -21.30
C GLU A 312 4.74 -6.46 -22.54
N ARG A 313 5.60 -7.46 -22.39
CA ARG A 313 6.34 -8.09 -23.50
C ARG A 313 5.37 -8.63 -24.54
N GLY A 314 5.59 -8.27 -25.81
CA GLY A 314 4.74 -8.64 -26.94
C GLY A 314 3.87 -7.49 -27.48
N TRP A 315 3.90 -6.33 -26.82
CA TRP A 315 3.30 -5.11 -27.36
C TRP A 315 4.22 -4.50 -28.42
N ASN A 316 3.68 -4.20 -29.59
CA ASN A 316 4.45 -3.59 -30.68
C ASN A 316 4.68 -2.08 -30.47
N TYR A 317 3.81 -1.42 -29.70
CA TYR A 317 3.84 0.04 -29.50
C TYR A 317 3.49 0.38 -28.05
N CYS A 318 4.10 1.44 -27.53
CA CYS A 318 3.75 1.99 -26.23
C CYS A 318 2.34 2.61 -26.26
N VAL A 319 1.48 2.23 -25.30
CA VAL A 319 0.13 2.81 -25.18
C VAL A 319 0.13 4.30 -24.86
N ALA A 320 1.16 4.79 -24.16
CA ALA A 320 1.23 6.17 -23.73
C ALA A 320 1.82 7.11 -24.81
N CYS A 321 2.90 6.69 -25.49
CA CYS A 321 3.62 7.56 -26.44
C CYS A 321 3.59 7.09 -27.89
N GLY A 322 3.08 5.90 -28.18
CA GLY A 322 3.03 5.33 -29.54
C GLY A 322 4.38 4.86 -30.09
N THR A 323 5.48 5.00 -29.34
CA THR A 323 6.81 4.55 -29.78
C THR A 323 6.82 3.03 -29.95
N GLY A 324 7.42 2.55 -31.06
CA GLY A 324 7.62 1.14 -31.32
C GLY A 324 8.54 0.50 -30.28
N VAL A 325 8.18 -0.68 -29.79
CA VAL A 325 9.00 -1.47 -28.87
C VAL A 325 9.69 -2.55 -29.70
N GLU A 326 10.99 -2.42 -29.92
CA GLU A 326 11.83 -3.45 -30.55
C GLU A 326 12.30 -4.49 -29.53
#